data_AF-A0A7C5SMY5-F1
#
_entry.id   AF-A0A7C5SMY5-F1
#
_cell.length_a   1.000
_cell.length_b   1.000
_cell.length_c   1.000
_cell.angle_alpha   90.00
_cell.angle_beta   90.00
_cell.angle_gamma   90.00
#
_symmetry.space_group_name_H-M   'P 1'
#
loop_
_entity.id
_entity.type
_entity.pdbx_description
1 polymer ?
#
loop_
_entity_poly.entity_id
_entity_poly.type
_entity_poly.pdbx_seq_one_letter_code
_entity_poly.pdbx_strand_id
1 'polypeptide(L)'
;HIPNKLVDSIKRAVESGIPVVMTSQCLFGRVNLNVYSTGRRLLEAGVIPGGDMLPEVAYVKLSWILGSVTRDTSEVKLWITRNIAGELNEKHTLDLYPRWIYE
;
A
#
# COMPACT_ATOMS: atom_id res chain seq x y z
N HIS A 1 -2.71 9.03 1.17
CA HIS A 1 -3.68 9.57 2.16
C HIS A 1 -5.06 9.62 1.54
N ILE A 2 -6.11 9.69 2.36
CA ILE A 2 -7.49 9.92 1.91
C ILE A 2 -8.14 11.01 2.76
N PRO A 3 -9.22 11.66 2.30
CA PRO A 3 -10.03 12.54 3.14
C PRO A 3 -10.50 11.85 4.41
N ASN A 4 -10.40 12.53 5.57
CA ASN A 4 -10.77 11.97 6.88
C ASN A 4 -12.20 11.40 6.94
N LYS A 5 -13.15 11.98 6.20
CA LYS A 5 -14.54 11.51 6.11
C LYS A 5 -14.69 10.10 5.53
N LEU A 6 -13.66 9.57 4.87
CA LEU A 6 -13.68 8.22 4.28
C LEU A 6 -13.09 7.15 5.20
N VAL A 7 -12.42 7.53 6.29
CA VAL A 7 -11.74 6.58 7.19
C VAL A 7 -12.73 5.55 7.75
N ASP A 8 -13.92 5.98 8.15
CA ASP A 8 -14.92 5.06 8.71
C ASP A 8 -15.44 4.06 7.67
N SER A 9 -15.52 4.47 6.39
CA SER A 9 -15.87 3.55 5.30
C SER A 9 -14.79 2.51 5.04
N ILE A 10 -13.52 2.90 5.14
CA ILE A 10 -12.40 1.96 5.04
C ILE A 10 -12.39 1.00 6.22
N LYS A 11 -12.61 1.50 7.44
CA LYS A 11 -12.70 0.68 8.65
C LYS A 11 -13.77 -0.40 8.52
N ARG A 12 -14.98 -0.04 8.04
CA ARG A 12 -16.06 -1.01 7.80
C ARG A 12 -15.68 -2.10 6.80
N ALA A 13 -14.93 -1.76 5.74
CA ALA A 13 -14.47 -2.74 4.77
C ALA A 13 -13.49 -3.75 5.41
N VAL A 14 -12.53 -3.25 6.19
CA VAL A 14 -11.56 -4.09 6.91
C VAL A 14 -12.26 -4.99 7.94
N GLU A 15 -13.21 -4.45 8.72
CA GLU A 15 -14.01 -5.22 9.69
C GLU A 15 -14.86 -6.30 9.01
N SER A 16 -15.19 -6.12 7.73
CA SER A 16 -15.90 -7.10 6.90
C SER A 16 -14.97 -8.13 6.24
N GLY A 17 -13.69 -8.17 6.63
CA GLY A 17 -12.69 -9.10 6.09
C GLY A 17 -12.17 -8.73 4.70
N ILE A 18 -12.33 -7.47 4.26
CA ILE A 18 -11.82 -7.00 2.98
C ILE A 18 -10.43 -6.38 3.20
N PRO A 19 -9.36 -6.94 2.61
CA PRO A 19 -8.04 -6.34 2.73
C PRO A 19 -7.97 -5.01 1.99
N VAL A 20 -7.44 -3.98 2.65
CA VAL A 20 -7.26 -2.65 2.07
C VAL A 20 -5.78 -2.30 2.05
N VAL A 21 -5.22 -2.11 0.86
CA VAL A 21 -3.81 -1.71 0.65
C VAL A 21 -3.76 -0.25 0.21
N MET A 22 -2.82 0.51 0.79
CA MET A 22 -2.62 1.93 0.47
C MET A 22 -1.33 2.14 -0.33
N THR A 23 -1.47 2.69 -1.53
CA THR A 23 -0.37 3.23 -2.35
C THR A 23 -0.51 4.76 -2.49
N SER A 24 0.50 5.40 -3.08
CA SER A 24 0.50 6.85 -3.33
C SER A 24 0.06 7.14 -4.76
N GLN A 25 -0.63 8.27 -4.96
CA GLN A 25 -0.86 8.83 -6.32
C GLN A 25 0.43 9.38 -6.93
N CYS A 26 1.38 9.79 -6.09
CA CYS A 26 2.73 10.10 -6.54
C CYS A 26 3.44 8.77 -6.82
N LEU A 27 3.76 8.51 -8.10
CA LEU A 27 4.36 7.25 -8.56
C LEU A 27 5.75 7.00 -7.93
N PHE A 28 6.47 8.09 -7.64
CA PHE A 28 7.81 8.03 -7.05
C PHE A 28 7.75 8.42 -5.58
N GLY A 29 8.19 7.51 -4.73
CA GLY A 29 8.25 7.71 -3.29
C GLY A 29 7.73 6.50 -2.51
N ARG A 30 7.73 6.62 -1.18
CA ARG A 30 7.30 5.55 -0.27
C ARG A 30 6.15 6.02 0.59
N VAL A 31 5.10 5.21 0.67
CA VAL A 31 4.02 5.43 1.63
C VAL A 31 4.56 5.26 3.05
N ASN A 32 4.36 6.29 3.88
CA ASN A 32 4.58 6.22 5.32
C ASN A 32 3.36 6.77 6.07
N LEU A 33 2.54 5.87 6.61
CA LEU A 33 1.33 6.24 7.33
C LEU A 33 1.58 6.66 8.78
N ASN A 34 2.81 6.58 9.29
CA ASN A 34 3.12 6.91 10.68
C ASN A 34 3.30 8.42 10.93
N VAL A 35 3.61 9.20 9.88
CA VAL A 35 4.01 10.61 10.01
C VAL A 35 2.83 11.50 10.41
N TYR A 36 1.69 11.37 9.73
CA TYR A 36 0.55 12.27 9.89
C TYR A 36 -0.63 11.59 10.57
N SER A 37 -1.44 12.37 11.31
CA SER A 37 -2.62 11.89 12.04
C SER A 37 -3.58 11.08 11.17
N THR A 38 -3.90 11.57 9.97
CA THR A 38 -4.75 10.85 9.00
C THR A 38 -4.16 9.50 8.61
N GLY A 39 -2.83 9.38 8.49
CA GLY A 39 -2.16 8.11 8.22
C GLY A 39 -2.28 7.13 9.38
N ARG A 40 -2.06 7.59 10.62
CA ARG A 40 -2.19 6.76 11.82
C ARG A 40 -3.61 6.22 12.00
N ARG A 41 -4.63 7.04 11.73
CA ARG A 41 -6.03 6.59 11.71
C ARG A 41 -6.30 5.49 10.68
N LEU A 42 -5.62 5.50 9.53
CA LEU A 42 -5.74 4.44 8.53
C LEU A 42 -5.08 3.14 9.00
N LEU A 43 -3.92 3.24 9.68
CA LEU A 43 -3.28 2.08 10.31
C LEU A 43 -4.16 1.47 11.40
N GLU A 44 -4.76 2.30 12.26
CA GLU A 44 -5.73 1.89 13.28
C GLU A 44 -6.97 1.24 12.66
N ALA A 45 -7.40 1.70 11.49
CA ALA A 45 -8.47 1.08 10.70
C ALA A 45 -8.07 -0.23 10.01
N GLY A 46 -6.80 -0.66 10.13
CA GLY A 46 -6.28 -1.91 9.59
C GLY A 46 -5.82 -1.85 8.12
N VAL A 47 -5.61 -0.64 7.58
CA VAL A 47 -5.05 -0.46 6.24
C VAL A 47 -3.60 -0.95 6.19
N ILE A 48 -3.25 -1.66 5.11
CA ILE A 48 -1.92 -2.21 4.86
C ILE A 48 -1.11 -1.18 4.04
N PRO A 49 0.04 -0.68 4.54
CA PRO A 49 0.92 0.17 3.75
C PRO A 49 1.55 -0.59 2.59
N GLY A 50 1.39 -0.10 1.36
CA GLY A 50 1.99 -0.69 0.16
C GLY A 50 3.47 -0.38 -0.04
N GLY A 51 4.12 0.30 0.91
CA GLY A 51 5.52 0.69 0.79
C GLY A 51 5.74 1.62 -0.40
N ASP A 52 6.67 1.25 -1.27
CA ASP A 52 6.98 1.94 -2.52
C ASP A 52 6.51 1.18 -3.77
N MET A 53 5.58 0.23 -3.62
CA MET A 53 4.95 -0.39 -4.78
C MET A 53 4.18 0.64 -5.60
N LEU A 54 4.29 0.54 -6.92
CA LEU A 54 3.40 1.23 -7.84
C LEU A 54 1.94 0.82 -7.58
N PRO A 55 0.97 1.73 -7.72
CA PRO A 55 -0.46 1.41 -7.55
C PRO A 55 -0.92 0.21 -8.38
N GLU A 56 -0.50 0.14 -9.63
CA GLU A 56 -0.84 -0.92 -10.58
C GLU A 56 -0.24 -2.27 -10.15
N VAL A 57 0.99 -2.25 -9.63
CA VAL A 57 1.67 -3.45 -9.14
C VAL A 57 1.00 -3.95 -7.86
N ALA A 58 0.63 -3.05 -6.94
CA ALA A 58 -0.11 -3.40 -5.73
C ALA A 58 -1.49 -4.01 -6.07
N TYR A 59 -2.18 -3.49 -7.09
CA TYR A 59 -3.44 -4.06 -7.58
C TYR A 59 -3.25 -5.49 -8.09
N VAL A 60 -2.31 -5.72 -9.02
CA VAL A 60 -2.04 -7.05 -9.59
C VAL A 60 -1.59 -8.03 -8.50
N LYS A 61 -0.71 -7.59 -7.59
CA LYS A 61 -0.22 -8.41 -6.48
C LYS A 61 -1.35 -8.82 -5.55
N LEU A 62 -2.25 -7.90 -5.19
CA LEU A 62 -3.41 -8.23 -4.36
C LEU A 62 -4.35 -9.21 -5.07
N SER A 63 -4.62 -9.01 -6.37
CA SER A 63 -5.42 -9.95 -7.17
C SER A 63 -4.80 -11.35 -7.19
N TRP A 64 -3.48 -11.45 -7.38
CA TRP A 64 -2.76 -12.71 -7.36
C TRP A 64 -2.80 -13.39 -5.99
N ILE A 65 -2.58 -12.64 -4.90
CA ILE A 65 -2.65 -13.17 -3.53
C ILE A 65 -4.04 -13.77 -3.28
N LEU A 66 -5.10 -13.01 -3.56
CA LEU A 66 -6.49 -13.44 -3.30
C LEU A 66 -6.99 -14.55 -4.23
N GLY A 67 -6.40 -14.66 -5.42
CA GLY A 67 -6.72 -15.67 -6.42
C GLY A 67 -5.96 -16.97 -6.27
N SER A 68 -4.72 -16.93 -5.74
CA SER A 68 -3.77 -18.05 -5.84
C SER A 68 -3.05 -18.40 -4.55
N VAL A 69 -3.03 -17.52 -3.54
CA VAL A 69 -2.23 -17.72 -2.32
C VAL A 69 -3.09 -17.92 -1.10
N THR A 70 -3.91 -16.93 -0.75
CA THR A 70 -4.72 -16.96 0.48
C THR A 70 -5.83 -15.91 0.44
N ARG A 71 -6.91 -16.18 1.18
CA ARG A 71 -7.99 -15.22 1.46
C ARG A 71 -8.05 -14.83 2.93
N ASP A 72 -7.16 -15.38 3.75
CA ASP A 72 -7.02 -14.93 5.14
C ASP A 72 -6.38 -13.55 5.17
N THR A 73 -7.07 -12.57 5.74
CA THR A 73 -6.61 -11.17 5.72
C THR A 73 -5.29 -10.95 6.46
N SER A 74 -5.00 -11.75 7.49
CA SER A 74 -3.75 -11.67 8.23
C SER A 74 -2.57 -12.16 7.37
N GLU A 75 -2.79 -13.21 6.59
CA GLU A 75 -1.79 -13.70 5.63
C GLU A 75 -1.66 -12.77 4.42
N VAL A 76 -2.76 -12.19 3.91
CA VAL A 76 -2.72 -11.20 2.83
C VAL A 76 -1.79 -10.04 3.18
N LYS A 77 -1.85 -9.54 4.43
CA LYS A 77 -0.95 -8.49 4.91
C LYS A 77 0.51 -8.92 4.82
N LEU A 78 0.84 -10.13 5.27
CA LEU A 78 2.20 -10.67 5.19
C LEU A 78 2.69 -10.74 3.73
N TRP A 79 1.88 -11.28 2.84
CA TRP A 79 2.22 -11.42 1.42
C TRP A 79 2.35 -10.08 0.69
N ILE A 80 1.49 -9.10 0.99
CA ILE A 80 1.60 -7.76 0.40
C ILE A 80 2.90 -7.08 0.79
N THR A 81 3.31 -7.19 2.06
CA THR A 81 4.52 -6.53 2.58
C THR A 81 5.83 -7.26 2.29
N ARG A 82 5.76 -8.49 1.77
CA ARG A 82 6.94 -9.28 1.39
C ARG A 82 7.36 -8.93 -0.03
N ASN A 83 8.64 -8.64 -0.26
CA ASN A 83 9.19 -8.53 -1.61
C ASN A 83 9.29 -9.92 -2.27
N ILE A 84 8.75 -10.08 -3.48
CA ILE A 84 8.73 -11.34 -4.24
C ILE A 84 9.51 -11.23 -5.54
N ALA A 85 9.35 -10.13 -6.27
CA ALA A 85 9.83 -9.94 -7.64
C ALA A 85 10.50 -8.56 -7.86
N GLY A 86 10.86 -7.84 -6.80
CA GLY A 86 11.47 -6.51 -6.87
C GLY A 86 10.47 -5.36 -6.80
N GLU A 87 9.21 -5.63 -6.46
CA GLU A 87 8.16 -4.62 -6.33
C GLU A 87 8.30 -3.72 -5.10
N LEU A 88 9.12 -4.12 -4.14
CA LEU A 88 9.39 -3.37 -2.91
C LEU A 88 10.89 -3.15 -2.76
N ASN A 89 11.29 -1.92 -2.46
CA ASN A 89 12.67 -1.61 -2.09
C ASN A 89 12.77 -1.38 -0.59
N GLU A 90 13.92 -1.73 -0.01
CA GLU A 90 14.20 -1.44 1.40
C GLU A 90 14.48 0.06 1.61
N LYS A 91 15.20 0.66 0.66
CA LYS A 91 15.63 2.06 0.68
C LYS A 91 15.45 2.71 -0.67
N HIS A 92 15.23 4.02 -0.67
CA HIS A 92 15.26 4.82 -1.88
C HIS A 92 16.61 5.51 -2.03
N THR A 93 17.13 5.48 -3.25
CA THR A 93 18.34 6.17 -3.67
C THR A 93 17.98 7.23 -4.71
N LEU A 94 18.88 8.20 -4.94
CA LEU A 94 18.59 9.36 -5.81
C LEU A 94 18.30 8.96 -7.27
N ASP A 95 18.80 7.81 -7.71
CA ASP A 95 18.60 7.26 -9.05
C ASP A 95 17.20 6.67 -9.29
N LEU A 96 16.42 6.40 -8.23
CA LEU A 96 15.05 5.90 -8.36
C LEU A 96 14.02 6.99 -8.68
N TYR A 97 14.39 8.26 -8.48
CA TYR A 97 13.54 9.39 -8.84
C TYR A 97 13.84 9.82 -10.28
N PRO A 98 12.83 10.05 -11.13
CA PRO A 98 13.04 10.38 -12.52
C PRO A 98 13.80 11.70 -12.62
N ARG A 99 14.91 11.67 -13.35
CA ARG A 99 15.56 12.88 -13.85
C ARG A 99 14.94 13.20 -15.19
N TRP A 100 13.85 13.95 -15.19
CA TRP A 100 13.33 14.52 -16.42
C TRP A 100 14.40 15.47 -16.95
N ILE A 101 15.08 15.05 -18.01
CA ILE A 101 15.94 15.95 -18.76
C ILE A 101 14.97 16.85 -19.51
N TYR A 102 14.79 18.07 -19.01
CA TYR A 102 14.12 19.11 -19.77
C TYR A 102 15.12 19.51 -20.87
N GLU A 103 14.89 19.01 -22.08
CA GLU A 103 15.50 19.57 -23.31
C GLU A 103 14.93 20.96 -23.60
#